data_AF-A0A8A1M420-F1
#
_entry.id   AF-A0A8A1M420-F1
#
_cell.length_a   1.000
_cell.length_b   1.000
_cell.length_c   1.000
_cell.angle_alpha   90.00
_cell.angle_beta   90.00
_cell.angle_gamma   90.00
#
_symmetry.space_group_name_H-M   'P 1'
#
loop_
_entity.id
_entity.type
_entity.pdbx_description
1 polymer ?
#
loop_
_entity_poly.entity_id
_entity_poly.type
_entity_poly.pdbx_seq_one_letter_code
_entity_poly.pdbx_strand_id
1 'polypeptide(L)'
;MLRTKLRALSFVGDLSGPQGSYRTLFVAGQQLSPFAHSPQARVVLALQGQDVLFVRGSMTEYQVLSHRPSYINAILIQSRGRPEVQACFACCGNPGLRPFPQCRRLPGHFGGACGNCKWRDHASRCSVRDGEDVVEVIEIPDTDDESGSGRRHLRTITDGSTPSFAILIE
;
A
#
# COMPACT_ATOMS: atom_id res chain seq x y z
N MET A 1 -23.66 23.24 4.28
CA MET A 1 -22.70 22.45 3.47
C MET A 1 -22.10 21.23 4.19
N LEU A 2 -22.44 20.92 5.45
CA LEU A 2 -21.87 19.79 6.20
C LEU A 2 -22.55 18.43 5.93
N ARG A 3 -23.73 18.42 5.29
CA ARG A 3 -24.56 17.22 5.09
C ARG A 3 -24.12 16.32 3.92
N THR A 4 -23.33 16.84 2.98
CA THR A 4 -22.90 16.07 1.78
C THR A 4 -21.68 15.18 2.05
N LYS A 5 -20.80 15.56 2.99
CA LYS A 5 -19.68 14.70 3.44
C LYS A 5 -20.17 13.51 4.29
N LEU A 6 -21.30 13.66 4.96
CA LEU A 6 -21.86 12.63 5.86
C LEU A 6 -22.45 11.41 5.13
N ARG A 7 -22.76 11.52 3.83
CA ARG A 7 -23.24 10.39 3.01
C ARG A 7 -22.13 9.53 2.43
N ALA A 8 -20.89 10.01 2.41
CA ALA A 8 -19.77 9.27 1.84
C ALA A 8 -19.25 8.17 2.78
N LEU A 9 -19.81 7.97 3.97
CA LEU A 9 -19.48 6.85 4.86
C LEU A 9 -20.73 6.27 5.54
N SER A 10 -21.81 5.95 4.81
CA SER A 10 -22.85 5.03 5.29
C SER A 10 -22.34 3.57 5.40
N PHE A 11 -21.02 3.36 5.59
CA PHE A 11 -20.27 2.15 5.27
C PHE A 11 -20.24 1.07 6.33
N VAL A 12 -20.85 1.32 7.48
CA VAL A 12 -20.89 0.32 8.55
C VAL A 12 -22.29 -0.30 8.49
N GLY A 13 -22.38 -1.45 7.82
CA GLY A 13 -23.60 -2.24 7.77
C GLY A 13 -24.20 -2.50 9.16
N ASP A 14 -25.52 -2.62 9.17
CA ASP A 14 -26.47 -2.79 10.27
C ASP A 14 -25.90 -3.46 11.55
N LEU A 15 -26.22 -2.87 12.71
CA LEU A 15 -25.72 -3.27 14.04
C LEU A 15 -26.43 -4.52 14.62
N SER A 16 -27.31 -5.18 13.86
CA SER A 16 -28.23 -6.20 14.36
C SER A 16 -27.96 -7.65 13.89
N GLY A 17 -26.79 -7.92 13.27
CA GLY A 17 -26.33 -9.29 13.00
C GLY A 17 -25.58 -9.92 14.19
N PRO A 18 -25.56 -11.26 14.35
CA PRO A 18 -24.96 -11.92 15.50
C PRO A 18 -23.50 -11.49 15.70
N GLN A 19 -23.15 -11.14 16.94
CA GLN A 19 -21.85 -10.93 17.61
C GLN A 19 -20.55 -11.25 16.81
N GLY A 20 -20.36 -10.70 15.61
CA GLY A 20 -19.16 -10.90 14.81
C GLY A 20 -17.97 -10.11 15.34
N SER A 21 -16.79 -10.74 15.41
CA SER A 21 -15.52 -10.07 15.76
C SER A 21 -15.05 -9.08 14.69
N TYR A 22 -15.66 -9.10 13.50
CA TYR A 22 -15.27 -8.29 12.35
C TYR A 22 -16.41 -7.42 11.83
N ARG A 23 -16.05 -6.34 11.14
CA ARG A 23 -16.93 -5.47 10.36
C ARG A 23 -16.39 -5.37 8.93
N THR A 24 -17.27 -5.02 8.01
CA THR A 24 -16.91 -4.80 6.60
C THR A 24 -16.94 -3.32 6.28
N LEU A 25 -15.90 -2.84 5.63
CA LEU A 25 -15.81 -1.51 5.05
C LEU A 25 -16.02 -1.65 3.53
N PHE A 26 -17.13 -1.11 3.01
CA PHE A 26 -17.48 -1.26 1.59
C PHE A 26 -16.70 -0.27 0.71
N VAL A 27 -15.52 -0.68 0.26
CA VAL A 27 -14.57 0.15 -0.48
C VAL A 27 -14.03 -0.53 -1.73
N ALA A 28 -14.66 -1.59 -2.22
CA ALA A 28 -14.21 -2.35 -3.39
C ALA A 28 -14.03 -1.49 -4.67
N GLY A 29 -14.82 -0.43 -4.83
CA GLY A 29 -14.75 0.49 -5.97
C GLY A 29 -14.04 1.81 -5.64
N GLN A 30 -14.58 2.92 -6.14
CA GLN A 30 -13.97 4.26 -6.04
C GLN A 30 -14.31 5.04 -4.75
N GLN A 31 -14.91 4.39 -3.75
CA GLN A 31 -15.37 5.02 -2.51
C GLN A 31 -14.25 5.80 -1.77
N LEU A 32 -13.00 5.37 -1.93
CA LEU A 32 -11.83 6.02 -1.32
C LEU A 32 -11.27 7.21 -2.13
N SER A 33 -11.86 7.54 -3.29
CA SER A 33 -11.41 8.65 -4.16
C SER A 33 -11.23 9.99 -3.43
N PRO A 34 -12.14 10.42 -2.52
CA PRO A 34 -11.97 11.67 -1.78
C PRO A 34 -10.77 11.70 -0.83
N PHE A 35 -10.19 10.53 -0.52
CA PHE A 35 -9.10 10.35 0.44
C PHE A 35 -7.76 10.01 -0.22
N ALA A 36 -7.77 9.56 -1.48
CA ALA A 36 -6.59 9.16 -2.25
C ALA A 36 -5.85 10.38 -2.84
N HIS A 37 -5.15 11.11 -1.98
CA HIS A 37 -4.51 12.39 -2.36
C HIS A 37 -3.21 12.23 -3.15
N SER A 38 -2.44 11.17 -2.91
CA SER A 38 -1.15 10.97 -3.60
C SER A 38 -1.34 10.30 -4.97
N PRO A 39 -0.44 10.56 -5.95
CA PRO A 39 -0.45 9.88 -7.24
C PRO A 39 -0.45 8.34 -7.08
N GLN A 40 0.41 7.83 -6.19
CA GLN A 40 0.48 6.39 -5.90
C GLN A 40 -0.84 5.85 -5.35
N ALA A 41 -1.53 6.57 -4.46
CA ALA A 41 -2.83 6.15 -3.94
C ALA A 41 -3.91 6.12 -5.02
N ARG A 42 -3.88 7.06 -5.98
CA ARG A 42 -4.82 7.08 -7.12
C ARG A 42 -4.58 5.92 -8.08
N VAL A 43 -3.32 5.60 -8.37
CA VAL A 43 -2.94 4.43 -9.18
C VAL A 43 -3.46 3.16 -8.53
N VAL A 44 -3.23 2.99 -7.23
CA VAL A 44 -3.72 1.82 -6.50
C VAL A 44 -5.26 1.78 -6.46
N LEU A 45 -5.93 2.91 -6.28
CA LEU A 45 -7.38 2.97 -6.25
C LEU A 45 -8.01 2.47 -7.57
N ALA A 46 -7.37 2.72 -8.71
CA ALA A 46 -7.81 2.28 -10.03
C ALA A 46 -7.70 0.76 -10.24
N LEU A 47 -6.95 0.03 -9.40
CA LEU A 47 -6.91 -1.42 -9.43
C LEU A 47 -8.23 -2.00 -8.89
N GLN A 48 -8.58 -3.20 -9.36
CA GLN A 48 -9.73 -3.95 -8.85
C GLN A 48 -9.61 -4.14 -7.32
N GLY A 49 -10.62 -3.69 -6.59
CA GLY A 49 -10.67 -3.80 -5.14
C GLY A 49 -11.68 -4.82 -4.65
N GLN A 50 -11.60 -5.09 -3.36
CA GLN A 50 -12.61 -5.80 -2.59
C GLN A 50 -12.95 -5.06 -1.30
N ASP A 51 -14.09 -5.37 -0.71
CA ASP A 51 -14.45 -4.80 0.57
C ASP A 51 -13.52 -5.31 1.67
N VAL A 52 -13.26 -4.45 2.65
CA VAL A 52 -12.22 -4.69 3.64
C VAL A 52 -12.85 -5.16 4.93
N LEU A 53 -12.49 -6.37 5.36
CA LEU A 53 -12.77 -6.83 6.71
C LEU A 53 -11.81 -6.18 7.71
N PHE A 54 -12.34 -5.75 8.85
CA PHE A 54 -11.56 -5.22 9.96
C PHE A 54 -12.11 -5.66 11.30
N VAL A 55 -11.25 -5.74 12.32
CA VAL A 55 -11.62 -6.14 13.69
C VAL A 55 -12.53 -5.08 14.31
N ARG A 56 -13.64 -5.49 14.90
CA ARG A 56 -14.58 -4.58 15.56
C ARG A 56 -13.86 -3.76 16.64
N GLY A 57 -14.01 -2.43 16.59
CA GLY A 57 -13.40 -1.50 17.55
C GLY A 57 -11.95 -1.10 17.28
N SER A 58 -11.28 -1.72 16.30
CA SER A 58 -9.88 -1.42 15.96
C SER A 58 -9.69 -0.21 15.04
N MET A 59 -10.76 0.19 14.34
CA MET A 59 -10.80 1.29 13.40
C MET A 59 -12.02 2.15 13.70
N THR A 60 -11.82 3.47 13.79
CA THR A 60 -12.90 4.46 13.97
C THR A 60 -13.09 5.29 12.72
N GLU A 61 -14.30 5.84 12.53
CA GLU A 61 -14.59 6.75 11.43
C GLU A 61 -13.67 7.98 11.45
N TYR A 62 -13.38 8.51 12.64
CA TYR A 62 -12.46 9.65 12.81
C TYR A 62 -11.08 9.36 12.22
N GLN A 63 -10.54 8.14 12.42
CA GLN A 63 -9.25 7.78 11.83
C GLN A 63 -9.30 7.84 10.29
N VAL A 64 -10.36 7.34 9.67
CA VAL A 64 -10.52 7.41 8.20
C VAL A 64 -10.71 8.86 7.74
N LEU A 65 -11.58 9.61 8.42
CA LEU A 65 -11.88 11.02 8.14
C LEU A 65 -10.73 11.98 8.44
N SER A 66 -9.68 11.55 9.14
CA SER A 66 -8.47 12.34 9.33
C SER A 66 -7.63 12.49 8.05
N HIS A 67 -7.94 11.72 7.00
CA HIS A 67 -7.20 11.69 5.74
C HIS A 67 -5.71 11.32 5.89
N ARG A 68 -5.28 10.79 7.04
CA ARG A 68 -3.87 10.44 7.25
C ARG A 68 -3.44 9.40 6.21
N PRO A 69 -2.35 9.65 5.45
CA PRO A 69 -1.93 8.72 4.40
C PRO A 69 -1.68 7.30 4.88
N SER A 70 -1.22 7.10 6.12
CA SER A 70 -1.01 5.77 6.70
C SER A 70 -2.29 4.95 6.76
N TYR A 71 -3.42 5.55 7.13
CA TYR A 71 -4.72 4.88 7.23
C TYR A 71 -5.31 4.60 5.86
N ILE A 72 -5.34 5.60 4.98
CA ILE A 72 -5.93 5.46 3.64
C ILE A 72 -5.14 4.45 2.80
N ASN A 73 -3.80 4.55 2.80
CA ASN A 73 -2.96 3.59 2.07
C ASN A 73 -3.08 2.19 2.64
N ALA A 74 -3.24 2.03 3.95
CA ALA A 74 -3.46 0.73 4.56
C ALA A 74 -4.79 0.09 4.12
N ILE A 75 -5.87 0.87 4.05
CA ILE A 75 -7.17 0.40 3.53
C ILE A 75 -7.04 0.03 2.05
N LEU A 76 -6.34 0.85 1.25
CA LEU A 76 -6.07 0.56 -0.16
C LEU A 76 -5.29 -0.77 -0.32
N ILE A 77 -4.23 -0.98 0.45
CA ILE A 77 -3.46 -2.25 0.45
C ILE A 77 -4.37 -3.43 0.80
N GLN A 78 -5.26 -3.30 1.78
CA GLN A 78 -6.13 -4.40 2.17
C GLN A 78 -7.19 -4.70 1.14
N SER A 79 -7.65 -3.68 0.42
CA SER A 79 -8.66 -3.83 -0.61
C SER A 79 -8.10 -4.37 -1.92
N ARG A 80 -6.88 -3.96 -2.31
CA ARG A 80 -6.28 -4.26 -3.63
C ARG A 80 -5.12 -5.25 -3.57
N GLY A 81 -4.51 -5.41 -2.41
CA GLY A 81 -3.38 -6.31 -2.20
C GLY A 81 -3.79 -7.76 -2.12
N ARG A 82 -2.80 -8.64 -2.06
CA ARG A 82 -2.97 -10.09 -1.87
C ARG A 82 -2.58 -10.50 -0.45
N PRO A 83 -3.20 -11.55 0.12
CA PRO A 83 -2.74 -12.12 1.37
C PRO A 83 -1.34 -12.71 1.19
N GLU A 84 -0.49 -12.52 2.20
CA GLU A 84 0.80 -13.21 2.25
C GLU A 84 0.61 -14.63 2.79
N VAL A 85 1.33 -15.59 2.18
CA VAL A 85 1.35 -16.99 2.62
C VAL A 85 1.83 -17.08 4.07
N GLN A 86 2.88 -16.31 4.40
CA GLN A 86 3.37 -16.15 5.75
C GLN A 86 3.20 -14.70 6.20
N ALA A 87 2.45 -14.50 7.29
CA ALA A 87 2.30 -13.18 7.87
C ALA A 87 3.64 -12.62 8.35
N CYS A 88 3.84 -11.31 8.19
CA CYS A 88 4.98 -10.60 8.76
C CYS A 88 5.11 -10.84 10.27
N PHE A 89 6.32 -10.78 10.82
CA PHE A 89 6.57 -11.04 12.26
C PHE A 89 5.65 -10.22 13.17
N ALA A 90 5.39 -8.98 12.75
CA ALA A 90 4.57 -8.05 13.49
C ALA A 90 3.06 -8.42 13.47
N CYS A 91 2.58 -9.11 12.44
CA CYS A 91 1.21 -9.63 12.34
C CYS A 91 1.08 -11.03 12.95
N CYS A 92 2.12 -11.87 12.87
CA CYS A 92 2.12 -13.22 13.44
C CYS A 92 1.96 -13.22 14.96
N GLY A 93 2.64 -12.30 15.67
CA GLY A 93 2.67 -12.29 17.14
C GLY A 93 1.50 -11.59 17.82
N ASN A 94 0.62 -10.87 17.10
CA ASN A 94 -0.38 -9.99 17.71
C ASN A 94 -1.68 -9.84 16.87
N PRO A 95 -2.45 -10.92 16.61
CA PRO A 95 -3.61 -10.88 15.74
C PRO A 95 -4.77 -9.98 16.23
N GLY A 96 -4.85 -9.67 17.54
CA GLY A 96 -5.92 -8.84 18.12
C GLY A 96 -5.64 -7.34 18.23
N LEU A 97 -4.39 -6.89 18.06
CA LEU A 97 -4.00 -5.47 18.21
C LEU A 97 -3.99 -4.71 16.87
N ARG A 98 -4.49 -5.35 15.81
CA ARG A 98 -4.35 -4.87 14.45
C ARG A 98 -5.71 -4.76 13.78
N PRO A 99 -5.91 -3.75 12.94
CA PRO A 99 -7.22 -3.53 12.37
C PRO A 99 -7.62 -4.60 11.38
N PHE A 100 -6.68 -5.17 10.64
CA PHE A 100 -7.01 -6.12 9.58
C PHE A 100 -6.68 -7.55 10.00
N PRO A 101 -7.59 -8.51 9.81
CA PRO A 101 -7.37 -9.91 10.18
C PRO A 101 -6.30 -10.59 9.33
N GLN A 102 -6.11 -10.13 8.09
CA GLN A 102 -5.16 -10.71 7.15
C GLN A 102 -3.95 -9.79 6.94
N CYS A 103 -2.78 -10.42 6.85
CA CYS A 103 -1.54 -9.74 6.45
C CYS A 103 -1.51 -9.66 4.92
N ARG A 104 -2.09 -8.59 4.35
CA ARG A 104 -2.09 -8.35 2.91
C ARG A 104 -1.04 -7.32 2.50
N ARG A 105 -0.43 -7.53 1.34
CA ARG A 105 0.55 -6.64 0.71
C ARG A 105 0.13 -6.28 -0.71
N LEU A 106 0.67 -5.17 -1.18
CA LEU A 106 0.60 -4.76 -2.57
C LEU A 106 2.04 -4.43 -3.04
N PRO A 107 2.80 -5.44 -3.52
CA PRO A 107 4.18 -5.24 -4.00
C PRO A 107 4.27 -4.15 -5.08
N GLY A 108 5.38 -3.42 -5.13
CA GLY A 108 5.60 -2.27 -6.00
C GLY A 108 4.91 -0.98 -5.53
N HIS A 109 4.06 -1.06 -4.49
CA HIS A 109 3.35 0.08 -3.94
C HIS A 109 3.62 0.25 -2.45
N PHE A 110 3.74 1.50 -2.01
CA PHE A 110 3.92 1.87 -0.60
C PHE A 110 5.09 1.17 0.12
N GLY A 111 6.17 0.87 -0.64
CA GLY A 111 7.35 0.12 -0.16
C GLY A 111 7.08 -1.37 0.06
N GLY A 112 6.00 -1.90 -0.53
CA GLY A 112 5.60 -3.30 -0.44
C GLY A 112 5.07 -3.73 0.92
N ALA A 113 5.10 -2.88 1.94
CA ALA A 113 4.74 -3.28 3.30
C ALA A 113 3.26 -3.71 3.41
N CYS A 114 2.96 -4.56 4.38
CA CYS A 114 1.58 -4.99 4.62
C CYS A 114 0.69 -3.86 5.16
N GLY A 115 -0.62 -3.93 4.91
CA GLY A 115 -1.59 -2.92 5.33
C GLY A 115 -1.60 -2.68 6.85
N ASN A 116 -1.42 -3.74 7.64
CA ASN A 116 -1.33 -3.65 9.10
C ASN A 116 -0.09 -2.91 9.61
N CYS A 117 1.05 -3.01 8.93
CA CYS A 117 2.23 -2.21 9.25
C CYS A 117 2.07 -0.78 8.74
N LYS A 118 1.48 -0.60 7.55
CA LYS A 118 1.19 0.72 7.00
C LYS A 118 0.25 1.53 7.88
N TRP A 119 -0.78 0.91 8.46
CA TRP A 119 -1.75 1.56 9.35
C TRP A 119 -1.09 2.24 10.54
N ARG A 120 -0.15 1.53 11.18
CA ARG A 120 0.64 2.03 12.33
C ARG A 120 1.79 2.94 11.92
N ASP A 121 1.97 3.16 10.62
CA ASP A 121 3.09 3.91 10.05
C ASP A 121 4.46 3.25 10.31
N HIS A 122 4.47 1.92 10.41
CA HIS A 122 5.66 1.09 10.65
C HIS A 122 6.06 0.30 9.40
N ALA A 123 5.82 0.86 8.21
CA ALA A 123 6.06 0.18 6.93
C ALA A 123 7.52 -0.26 6.76
N SER A 124 8.48 0.58 7.15
CA SER A 124 9.93 0.28 7.11
C SER A 124 10.35 -0.90 7.98
N ARG A 125 9.58 -1.21 9.03
CA ARG A 125 9.82 -2.34 9.96
C ARG A 125 9.05 -3.60 9.57
N CYS A 126 8.33 -3.58 8.45
CA CYS A 126 7.59 -4.75 7.98
C CYS A 126 8.58 -5.78 7.44
N SER A 127 8.57 -7.00 8.01
CA SER A 127 9.44 -8.10 7.56
C SER A 127 9.07 -8.65 6.19
N VAL A 128 7.90 -8.27 5.68
CA VAL A 128 7.40 -8.58 4.34
C VAL A 128 7.24 -7.24 3.62
N ARG A 129 8.36 -6.63 3.23
CA ARG A 129 8.39 -5.39 2.43
C ARG A 129 9.18 -5.62 1.15
N ASP A 130 9.07 -4.71 0.18
CA ASP A 130 9.86 -4.86 -1.04
C ASP A 130 11.34 -4.68 -0.66
N GLY A 131 12.22 -5.41 -1.35
CA GLY A 131 13.65 -5.21 -1.20
C GLY A 131 14.01 -3.78 -1.57
N GLU A 132 15.07 -3.25 -0.96
CA GLU A 132 15.82 -2.19 -1.62
C GLU A 132 16.50 -2.92 -2.77
N ASP A 133 16.08 -2.69 -4.02
CA ASP A 133 16.86 -3.14 -5.17
C ASP A 133 18.25 -2.55 -4.99
N VAL A 134 19.18 -3.39 -4.57
CA VAL A 134 20.59 -3.01 -4.45
C VAL A 134 21.03 -2.85 -5.89
N VAL A 135 20.98 -1.61 -6.39
CA VAL A 135 21.59 -1.28 -7.68
C VAL A 135 23.08 -1.51 -7.46
N GLU A 136 23.60 -2.65 -7.90
CA GLU A 136 25.04 -2.86 -7.97
C GLU A 136 25.58 -1.80 -8.93
N VAL A 137 26.11 -0.71 -8.36
CA VAL A 137 26.91 0.25 -9.11
C VAL A 137 28.21 -0.48 -9.43
N ILE A 138 28.27 -1.07 -10.62
CA ILE A 138 29.55 -1.53 -11.17
C ILE A 138 30.35 -0.26 -11.45
N GLU A 139 31.26 0.09 -10.54
CA GLU A 139 32.28 1.10 -10.80
C GLU A 139 33.13 0.60 -11.97
N ILE A 140 32.91 1.16 -13.16
CA ILE A 140 33.79 0.94 -14.30
C ILE A 140 35.05 1.76 -13.99
N PRO A 141 36.22 1.13 -13.81
CA PRO A 141 37.45 1.90 -13.65
C PRO A 141 37.72 2.63 -14.97
N ASP A 142 37.69 3.96 -14.91
CA ASP A 142 38.14 4.82 -16.00
C ASP A 142 39.61 4.47 -16.28
N THR A 143 39.87 3.89 -17.45
CA THR A 143 41.23 3.74 -17.97
C THR A 143 41.60 5.06 -18.63
N ASP A 144 42.68 5.60 -18.10
CA ASP A 144 43.22 6.95 -18.21
C ASP A 144 43.61 7.36 -19.63
N ASP A 145 43.21 8.57 -20.03
CA ASP A 145 44.00 9.44 -20.92
C ASP A 145 43.66 10.93 -20.70
N GLU A 146 44.71 11.75 -20.73
CA GLU A 146 44.93 13.08 -20.15
C GLU A 146 44.07 14.27 -20.65
N SER A 147 43.99 15.28 -19.76
CA SER A 147 43.76 16.72 -19.97
C SER A 147 42.38 17.25 -20.42
N GLY A 148 41.75 18.02 -19.52
CA GLY A 148 40.83 19.09 -19.90
C GLY A 148 39.68 19.34 -18.93
N SER A 149 39.74 20.47 -18.21
CA SER A 149 38.68 20.99 -17.32
C SER A 149 37.29 20.93 -17.98
N GLY A 150 36.42 20.05 -17.49
CA GLY A 150 35.12 19.75 -18.10
C GLY A 150 34.06 19.38 -17.07
N ARG A 151 33.21 20.35 -16.77
CA ARG A 151 31.95 20.29 -16.02
C ARG A 151 31.23 18.92 -16.17
N ARG A 152 31.16 18.12 -15.09
CA ARG A 152 30.44 16.82 -15.08
C ARG A 152 28.97 17.03 -15.43
N HIS A 153 28.61 16.75 -16.66
CA HIS A 153 27.23 16.76 -17.12
C HIS A 153 26.67 15.35 -16.90
N LEU A 154 25.89 15.18 -15.83
CA LEU A 154 25.19 13.95 -15.51
C LEU A 154 24.14 13.68 -16.61
N ARG A 155 24.48 12.85 -17.59
CA ARG A 155 23.50 12.31 -18.54
C ARG A 155 22.96 11.01 -17.97
N THR A 156 21.73 11.08 -17.47
CA THR A 156 20.93 9.89 -17.16
C THR A 156 20.55 9.24 -18.48
N ILE A 157 21.24 8.15 -18.86
CA ILE A 157 20.77 7.25 -19.90
C ILE A 157 19.80 6.29 -19.21
N THR A 158 18.50 6.53 -19.37
CA THR A 158 17.48 5.56 -19.02
C THR A 158 17.43 4.54 -20.16
N ASP A 159 18.08 3.39 -20.00
CA ASP A 159 17.83 2.30 -20.93
C ASP A 159 16.43 1.72 -20.64
N GLY A 160 15.61 1.67 -21.67
CA GLY A 160 14.21 1.28 -21.61
C GLY A 160 14.06 -0.22 -21.42
N SER A 161 14.38 -0.73 -20.23
CA SER A 161 14.13 -2.13 -19.88
C SER A 161 12.68 -2.33 -19.45
N THR A 162 11.84 -2.56 -20.45
CA THR A 162 10.50 -3.14 -20.28
C THR A 162 10.67 -4.55 -19.72
N PRO A 163 10.09 -4.93 -18.57
CA PRO A 163 10.05 -6.34 -18.19
C PRO A 163 9.00 -7.02 -19.06
N SER A 164 9.46 -7.83 -20.01
CA SER A 164 8.63 -8.80 -20.73
C SER A 164 8.01 -9.76 -19.72
N PHE A 165 6.74 -9.56 -19.39
CA PHE A 165 5.92 -10.64 -18.87
C PHE A 165 5.58 -11.55 -20.06
N ALA A 166 6.16 -12.75 -20.09
CA ALA A 166 5.72 -13.79 -21.02
C ALA A 166 4.30 -14.20 -20.65
N ILE A 167 3.33 -13.80 -21.48
CA ILE A 167 1.97 -14.35 -21.43
C ILE A 167 2.00 -15.57 -22.35
N LEU A 168 1.95 -16.78 -21.75
CA LEU A 168 1.56 -17.99 -22.48
C LEU A 168 0.06 -17.87 -22.77
N ILE A 169 -0.31 -17.85 -24.04
CA ILE A 169 -1.69 -18.12 -24.49
C ILE A 169 -1.60 -19.44 -25.27
N GLU A 170 -2.36 -20.45 -24.84
CA GLU A 170 -2.66 -21.65 -25.66
C GLU A 170 -3.47 -21.28 -26.91
#